data_AF-A0A1E1W0Q5-F1
#
_entry.id   AF-A0A1E1W0Q5-F1
#
_cell.length_a   1.000
_cell.length_b   1.000
_cell.length_c   1.000
_cell.angle_alpha   90.00
_cell.angle_beta   90.00
_cell.angle_gamma   90.00
#
_symmetry.space_group_name_H-M   'P 1'
#
loop_
_entity.id
_entity.type
_entity.pdbx_description
1 polymer ?
#
loop_
_entity_poly.entity_id
_entity_poly.type
_entity_poly.pdbx_seq_one_letter_code
_entity_poly.pdbx_strand_id
1 'polypeptide(L)'
;RTPLGADFPQLYTAYLVCQLLIMGKQLQGQQPAPTINYGRGMACSFFEGYLSLIIPSDGAKFQNFVEKIQKLEDQQGVVFPVKKLLLVVTKSLRCPPDLNEFNEPNRHDLPQIKACRGPEEVKKDVAGVKARRYRNTAYKIWWAG
;
A
#
# COMPACT_ATOMS: atom_id res chain seq x y z
N ARG A 1 -19.27 -20.80 15.71
CA ARG A 1 -19.87 -20.15 14.53
C ARG A 1 -18.72 -19.82 13.59
N THR A 2 -18.67 -20.48 12.43
CA THR A 2 -17.51 -20.44 11.53
C THR A 2 -17.25 -19.04 10.98
N PRO A 3 -15.97 -18.73 10.69
CA PRO A 3 -15.39 -17.41 10.56
C PRO A 3 -15.36 -16.96 9.09
N LEU A 4 -14.97 -15.71 8.83
CA LEU A 4 -14.90 -15.07 7.49
C LEU A 4 -16.23 -14.52 6.97
N GLY A 5 -16.80 -13.61 7.74
CA GLY A 5 -17.68 -12.56 7.21
C GLY A 5 -16.90 -11.25 7.15
N ALA A 6 -17.00 -10.53 6.03
CA ALA A 6 -16.40 -9.21 5.76
C ALA A 6 -14.93 -9.14 5.27
N ASP A 7 -14.12 -10.19 5.41
CA ASP A 7 -12.75 -10.23 4.82
C ASP A 7 -12.74 -10.57 3.32
N PHE A 8 -13.90 -10.98 2.78
CA PHE A 8 -14.06 -11.42 1.40
C PHE A 8 -13.64 -10.36 0.36
N PRO A 9 -13.93 -9.05 0.49
CA PRO A 9 -13.56 -8.06 -0.54
C PRO A 9 -12.06 -7.72 -0.56
N GLN A 10 -11.38 -7.71 0.60
CA GLN A 10 -9.94 -7.47 0.64
C GLN A 10 -9.15 -8.70 0.18
N LEU A 11 -9.61 -9.91 0.54
CA LEU A 11 -9.10 -11.14 -0.07
C LEU A 11 -9.37 -11.13 -1.59
N TYR A 12 -10.53 -10.65 -2.04
CA TYR A 12 -10.89 -10.62 -3.47
C TYR A 12 -10.04 -9.65 -4.28
N THR A 13 -9.62 -8.51 -3.72
CA THR A 13 -8.76 -7.55 -4.44
C THR A 13 -7.33 -8.05 -4.56
N ALA A 14 -6.76 -8.62 -3.49
CA ALA A 14 -5.47 -9.29 -3.54
C ALA A 14 -5.51 -10.56 -4.41
N TYR A 15 -6.60 -11.33 -4.33
CA TYR A 15 -6.87 -12.48 -5.18
C TYR A 15 -6.99 -12.08 -6.65
N LEU A 16 -7.64 -10.96 -6.99
CA LEU A 16 -7.74 -10.47 -8.36
C LEU A 16 -6.38 -10.03 -8.90
N VAL A 17 -5.53 -9.39 -8.10
CA VAL A 17 -4.15 -9.04 -8.50
C VAL A 17 -3.29 -10.30 -8.68
N CYS A 18 -3.41 -11.29 -7.78
CA CYS A 18 -2.74 -12.58 -7.94
C CYS A 18 -3.27 -13.40 -9.13
N GLN A 19 -4.59 -13.42 -9.35
CA GLN A 19 -5.25 -14.03 -10.51
C GLN A 19 -4.81 -13.34 -11.80
N LEU A 20 -4.67 -12.02 -11.84
CA LEU A 20 -4.16 -11.31 -13.02
C LEU A 20 -2.69 -11.67 -13.32
N LEU A 21 -1.85 -11.86 -12.30
CA LEU A 21 -0.46 -12.33 -12.46
C LEU A 21 -0.38 -13.80 -12.89
N ILE A 22 -1.31 -14.65 -12.43
CA ILE A 22 -1.39 -16.08 -12.79
C ILE A 22 -2.01 -16.25 -14.19
N MET A 23 -3.05 -15.47 -14.52
CA MET A 23 -3.72 -15.47 -15.84
C MET A 23 -2.86 -14.83 -16.92
N GLY A 24 -2.01 -13.86 -16.58
CA GLY A 24 -0.98 -13.34 -17.49
C GLY A 24 0.02 -14.42 -17.95
N LYS A 25 0.17 -15.52 -17.20
CA LYS A 25 0.95 -16.70 -17.61
C LYS A 25 0.13 -17.82 -18.28
N GLN A 26 -1.20 -17.74 -18.29
CA GLN A 26 -2.09 -18.78 -18.82
C GLN A 26 -2.82 -18.40 -20.13
N LEU A 27 -2.75 -17.16 -20.60
CA LEU A 27 -3.38 -16.71 -21.84
C LEU A 27 -2.60 -17.11 -23.11
N GLN A 28 -2.32 -18.41 -23.25
CA GLN A 28 -2.13 -19.07 -24.55
C GLN A 28 -3.40 -19.80 -25.04
N GLY A 29 -4.52 -19.74 -24.30
CA GLY A 29 -5.78 -20.39 -24.69
C GLY A 29 -7.02 -19.54 -24.39
N GLN A 30 -7.65 -19.04 -25.46
CA GLN A 30 -9.05 -18.61 -25.59
C GLN A 30 -9.84 -18.32 -24.29
N GLN A 31 -9.83 -17.05 -23.84
CA GLN A 31 -10.89 -16.48 -23.01
C GLN A 31 -11.41 -15.18 -23.65
N PRO A 32 -12.72 -14.87 -23.57
CA PRO A 32 -13.28 -13.63 -24.10
C PRO A 32 -12.60 -12.42 -23.46
N ALA A 33 -12.35 -11.39 -24.27
CA ALA A 33 -11.61 -10.20 -23.87
C ALA A 33 -12.22 -9.62 -22.59
N PRO A 34 -11.45 -9.53 -21.49
CA PRO A 34 -12.01 -9.16 -20.20
C PRO A 34 -12.49 -7.70 -20.23
N THR A 35 -13.76 -7.47 -19.91
CA THR A 35 -14.42 -6.14 -19.94
C THR A 35 -13.60 -5.10 -19.18
N ILE A 36 -13.31 -3.98 -19.84
CA ILE A 36 -12.54 -2.87 -19.27
C ILE A 36 -13.47 -2.06 -18.38
N ASN A 37 -13.26 -2.16 -17.07
CA ASN A 37 -13.95 -1.33 -16.08
C ASN A 37 -12.97 -0.29 -15.51
N TYR A 38 -13.46 0.90 -15.17
CA TYR A 38 -12.64 1.99 -14.61
C TYR A 38 -11.81 1.56 -13.40
N GLY A 39 -12.36 0.72 -12.51
CA GLY A 39 -11.64 0.17 -11.36
C GLY A 39 -10.39 -0.62 -11.74
N ARG A 40 -10.45 -1.38 -12.85
CA ARG A 40 -9.30 -2.13 -13.37
C ARG A 40 -8.23 -1.20 -13.92
N GLY A 41 -8.64 -0.19 -14.70
CA GLY A 41 -7.73 0.85 -15.19
C GLY A 41 -7.01 1.57 -14.05
N MET A 42 -7.73 1.94 -13.00
CA MET A 42 -7.15 2.58 -11.81
C MET A 42 -6.19 1.67 -11.05
N ALA A 43 -6.54 0.39 -10.85
CA ALA A 43 -5.66 -0.57 -10.18
C ALA A 43 -4.36 -0.80 -10.98
N CYS A 44 -4.46 -0.96 -12.30
CA CYS A 44 -3.29 -1.07 -13.18
C CYS A 44 -2.43 0.19 -13.15
N SER A 45 -3.05 1.38 -13.22
CA SER A 45 -2.35 2.66 -13.16
C SER A 45 -1.63 2.86 -11.82
N PHE A 46 -2.26 2.45 -10.70
CA PHE A 46 -1.63 2.52 -9.38
C PHE A 46 -0.48 1.52 -9.23
N PHE A 47 -0.62 0.32 -9.78
CA PHE A 47 0.45 -0.68 -9.76
C PHE A 47 1.67 -0.20 -10.56
N GLU A 48 1.47 0.16 -11.83
CA GLU A 48 2.56 0.57 -12.74
C GLU A 48 3.13 1.95 -12.42
N GLY A 49 2.30 2.87 -11.96
CA GLY A 49 2.70 4.25 -11.67
C GLY A 49 3.26 4.48 -10.27
N TYR A 50 3.11 3.51 -9.35
CA TYR A 50 3.55 3.65 -7.98
C TYR A 50 4.17 2.36 -7.41
N LEU A 51 3.39 1.28 -7.28
CA LEU A 51 3.86 0.08 -6.56
C LEU A 51 5.09 -0.58 -7.20
N SER A 52 5.12 -0.69 -8.52
CA SER A 52 6.27 -1.21 -9.28
C SER A 52 7.53 -0.34 -9.12
N LEU A 53 7.38 0.92 -8.74
CA LEU A 53 8.50 1.85 -8.55
C LEU A 53 9.03 1.85 -7.12
N ILE A 54 8.18 1.60 -6.13
CA ILE A 54 8.51 1.72 -4.70
C ILE A 54 8.80 0.38 -4.00
N ILE A 55 8.24 -0.73 -4.48
CA ILE A 55 8.39 -2.07 -3.85
C ILE A 55 9.66 -2.80 -4.31
N PRO A 56 9.96 -2.93 -5.62
CA PRO A 56 11.06 -3.76 -6.07
C PRO A 56 12.42 -3.12 -5.78
N SER A 57 13.37 -3.94 -5.32
CA SER A 57 14.79 -3.63 -5.45
C SER A 57 15.22 -3.97 -6.88
N ASP A 58 15.40 -2.94 -7.70
CA ASP A 58 16.28 -3.05 -8.86
C ASP A 58 17.68 -3.35 -8.32
N GLY A 59 18.07 -4.63 -8.37
CA GLY A 59 19.15 -5.30 -7.64
C GLY A 59 20.58 -4.76 -7.82
N ALA A 60 20.76 -3.48 -8.12
CA ALA A 60 22.05 -2.82 -8.19
C ALA A 60 22.05 -1.35 -7.71
N LYS A 61 20.91 -0.67 -7.51
CA LYS A 61 20.92 0.79 -7.21
C LYS A 61 19.93 1.30 -6.16
N PHE A 62 18.91 0.53 -5.78
CA PHE A 62 17.91 0.99 -4.82
C PHE A 62 17.80 0.02 -3.64
N GLN A 63 18.04 0.54 -2.43
CA GLN A 63 17.88 -0.19 -1.17
C GLN A 63 16.48 -0.79 -1.08
N ASN A 64 16.41 -2.04 -0.64
CA ASN A 64 15.16 -2.77 -0.45
C ASN A 64 14.20 -1.94 0.42
N PHE A 65 12.89 -2.02 0.16
CA PHE A 65 11.89 -1.38 1.03
C PHE A 65 12.09 -1.76 2.52
N VAL A 66 12.48 -3.02 2.75
CA VAL A 66 12.83 -3.56 4.08
C VAL A 66 14.08 -2.88 4.66
N GLU A 67 15.13 -2.65 3.85
CA GLU A 67 16.34 -1.95 4.30
C GLU A 67 16.06 -0.49 4.67
N LYS A 68 15.16 0.17 3.94
CA LYS A 68 14.74 1.55 4.28
C LYS A 68 14.00 1.60 5.61
N ILE A 69 13.18 0.60 5.89
CA ILE A 69 12.55 0.46 7.20
C ILE A 69 13.61 0.20 8.26
N GLN A 70 14.56 -0.70 8.02
CA GLN A 70 15.64 -0.98 8.97
C GLN A 70 16.45 0.27 9.31
N LYS A 71 16.82 1.07 8.30
CA LYS A 71 17.50 2.35 8.54
C LYS A 71 16.68 3.32 9.36
N LEU A 72 15.36 3.35 9.15
CA LEU A 72 14.44 4.18 9.94
C LEU A 72 14.39 3.70 11.40
N GLU A 73 14.39 2.38 11.62
CA GLU A 73 14.48 1.77 12.96
C GLU A 73 15.78 2.18 13.65
N ASP A 74 16.92 2.04 12.96
CA ASP A 74 18.24 2.35 13.50
C ASP A 74 18.40 3.85 13.81
N GLN A 75 17.85 4.74 12.97
CA GLN A 75 17.95 6.19 13.16
C GLN A 75 17.02 6.73 14.25
N GLN A 76 15.82 6.18 14.40
CA GLN A 76 14.83 6.68 15.36
C GLN A 76 14.77 5.86 16.66
N GLY A 77 15.47 4.73 16.73
CA GLY A 77 15.41 3.81 17.86
C GLY A 77 14.03 3.18 18.05
N VAL A 78 13.28 2.99 16.95
CA VAL A 78 11.93 2.40 16.96
C VAL A 78 11.97 1.04 16.28
N VAL A 79 11.00 0.17 16.57
CA VAL A 79 10.86 -1.13 15.91
C VAL A 79 9.49 -1.17 15.24
N PHE A 80 9.47 -1.46 13.93
CA PHE A 80 8.25 -1.70 13.18
C PHE A 80 7.91 -3.19 13.23
N PRO A 81 6.81 -3.59 13.89
CA PRO A 81 6.40 -4.99 13.91
C PRO A 81 5.98 -5.48 12.51
N VAL A 82 5.56 -4.56 11.63
CA VAL A 82 5.11 -4.85 10.28
C VAL A 82 5.99 -4.13 9.26
N LYS A 83 6.87 -4.86 8.59
CA LYS A 83 7.76 -4.35 7.53
C LYS A 83 7.10 -4.44 6.14
N LYS A 84 5.86 -3.94 6.03
CA LYS A 84 5.05 -3.97 4.81
C LYS A 84 4.39 -2.62 4.58
N LEU A 85 4.15 -2.27 3.31
CA LEU A 85 3.32 -1.12 2.96
C LEU A 85 1.84 -1.50 3.17
N LEU A 86 1.15 -0.73 4.02
CA LEU A 86 -0.28 -0.87 4.23
C LEU A 86 -1.01 0.16 3.38
N LEU A 87 -1.93 -0.31 2.53
CA LEU A 87 -2.80 0.54 1.72
C LEU A 87 -4.18 0.59 2.37
N VAL A 88 -4.67 1.80 2.64
CA VAL A 88 -6.00 2.00 3.21
C VAL A 88 -6.98 2.29 2.08
N VAL A 89 -7.99 1.43 1.93
CA VAL A 89 -9.09 1.62 0.97
C VAL A 89 -10.39 1.66 1.76
N THR A 90 -11.01 2.83 1.84
CA THR A 90 -12.25 3.04 2.60
C THR A 90 -13.46 2.67 1.76
N LYS A 91 -14.48 2.09 2.40
CA LYS A 91 -15.75 1.75 1.72
C LYS A 91 -16.51 2.98 1.23
N SER A 92 -16.38 4.10 1.95
CA SER A 92 -17.00 5.38 1.59
C SER A 92 -16.24 6.12 0.49
N LEU A 93 -15.07 5.61 0.07
CA LEU A 93 -14.14 6.30 -0.83
C LEU A 93 -13.65 7.66 -0.31
N ARG A 94 -13.92 7.99 0.96
CA ARG A 94 -13.37 9.16 1.63
C ARG A 94 -11.91 8.90 1.97
N CYS A 95 -11.04 9.74 1.43
CA CYS A 95 -9.60 9.72 1.69
C CYS A 95 -9.18 11.10 2.23
N PRO A 96 -9.20 11.33 3.54
CA PRO A 96 -8.69 12.58 4.11
C PRO A 96 -7.17 12.69 3.86
N PRO A 97 -6.63 13.91 3.77
CA PRO A 97 -5.20 14.13 3.56
C PRO A 97 -4.34 13.66 4.75
N ASP A 98 -4.90 13.64 5.97
CA ASP A 98 -4.27 13.08 7.16
C ASP A 98 -5.11 11.92 7.72
N LEU A 99 -4.49 10.77 7.96
CA LEU A 99 -5.17 9.63 8.59
C LEU A 99 -5.58 9.94 10.04
N ASN A 100 -4.98 10.94 10.69
CA ASN A 100 -5.39 11.38 12.02
C ASN A 100 -6.84 11.88 12.06
N GLU A 101 -7.40 12.30 10.92
CA GLU A 101 -8.81 12.71 10.80
C GLU A 101 -9.79 11.53 10.93
N PHE A 102 -9.31 10.27 10.88
CA PHE A 102 -10.14 9.11 11.20
C PHE A 102 -10.25 8.86 12.70
N ASN A 103 -9.49 9.57 13.53
CA ASN A 103 -9.63 9.44 14.99
C ASN A 103 -10.93 10.08 15.45
N GLU A 104 -11.68 9.36 16.28
CA GLU A 104 -12.86 9.86 16.96
C GLU A 104 -12.43 10.47 18.32
N PRO A 105 -12.37 11.81 18.47
CA PRO A 105 -11.77 12.44 19.65
C PRO A 105 -12.50 12.13 20.96
N ASN A 106 -13.79 11.80 20.88
CA ASN A 106 -14.66 11.53 22.02
C ASN A 106 -14.83 10.03 22.32
N ARG A 107 -14.13 9.14 21.59
CA ARG A 107 -14.23 7.68 21.72
C ARG A 107 -12.89 7.12 22.14
N HIS A 108 -12.66 7.08 23.45
CA HIS A 108 -11.45 6.50 24.04
C HIS A 108 -11.43 4.97 24.00
N ASP A 109 -12.53 4.33 23.63
CA ASP A 109 -12.61 2.87 23.44
C ASP A 109 -12.07 2.40 22.08
N LEU A 110 -11.81 3.33 21.16
CA LEU A 110 -11.33 3.02 19.81
C LEU A 110 -9.81 3.24 19.67
N PRO A 111 -9.13 2.45 18.83
CA PRO A 111 -7.73 2.71 18.46
C PRO A 111 -7.56 4.10 17.85
N GLN A 112 -6.46 4.76 18.22
CA GLN A 112 -6.05 6.03 17.63
C GLN A 112 -4.80 5.85 16.76
N ILE A 113 -4.71 6.66 15.71
CA ILE A 113 -3.58 6.71 14.77
C ILE A 113 -2.89 8.06 14.83
N LYS A 114 -1.55 8.07 14.75
CA LYS A 114 -0.73 9.30 14.67
C LYS A 114 0.29 9.17 13.57
N ALA A 115 0.33 10.17 12.70
CA ALA A 115 1.39 10.33 11.73
C ALA A 115 2.76 10.50 12.41
N CYS A 116 3.75 9.74 11.94
CA CYS A 116 5.14 9.80 12.35
C CYS A 116 6.03 10.06 11.12
N ARG A 117 7.31 10.33 11.36
CA ARG A 117 8.27 10.51 10.26
C ARG A 117 8.51 9.16 9.56
N GLY A 118 8.14 9.09 8.28
CA GLY A 118 8.34 7.92 7.43
C GLY A 118 9.78 7.76 6.92
N PRO A 119 10.02 6.71 6.12
CA PRO A 119 11.33 6.44 5.53
C PRO A 119 11.72 7.52 4.52
N GLU A 120 13.00 7.52 4.12
CA GLU A 120 13.52 8.47 3.12
C GLU A 120 12.73 8.43 1.80
N GLU A 121 12.51 9.61 1.23
CA GLU A 121 11.79 9.77 -0.03
C GLU A 121 12.55 9.09 -1.17
N VAL A 122 11.82 8.39 -2.04
CA VAL A 122 12.38 7.80 -3.25
C VAL A 122 12.34 8.84 -4.37
N LYS A 123 13.46 9.08 -5.03
CA LYS A 123 13.54 9.95 -6.22
C LYS A 123 13.78 9.09 -7.46
N LYS A 124 12.92 9.21 -8.46
CA LYS A 124 13.09 8.54 -9.77
C LYS A 124 12.73 9.48 -10.92
N ASP A 125 13.41 9.31 -12.05
CA ASP A 125 13.04 9.95 -13.30
C ASP A 125 11.99 9.08 -14.00
N VAL A 126 10.78 9.58 -14.19
CA VAL A 126 9.65 8.79 -14.73
C VAL A 126 8.77 9.67 -15.61
N ALA A 127 8.35 9.15 -16.77
CA ALA A 127 7.38 9.78 -17.67
C ALA A 127 7.72 11.25 -18.01
N GLY A 128 9.00 11.54 -18.29
CA GLY A 128 9.46 12.89 -18.63
C GLY A 128 9.65 13.84 -17.43
N VAL A 129 9.34 13.40 -16.20
CA VAL A 129 9.58 14.17 -14.98
C VAL A 129 10.90 13.75 -14.35
N LYS A 130 11.81 14.71 -14.18
CA LYS A 130 13.06 14.53 -13.45
C LYS A 130 12.84 14.56 -11.94
N ALA A 131 13.52 13.67 -11.21
CA ALA A 131 13.54 13.60 -9.75
C ALA A 131 12.15 13.59 -9.09
N ARG A 132 11.19 12.85 -9.67
CA ARG A 132 9.86 12.65 -9.08
C ARG A 132 10.00 12.00 -7.71
N ARG A 133 9.37 12.60 -6.69
CA ARG A 133 9.47 12.21 -5.28
C ARG A 133 8.30 11.32 -4.88
N TYR A 134 8.60 10.18 -4.29
CA TYR A 134 7.64 9.26 -3.70
C TYR A 134 7.86 9.24 -2.19
N ARG A 135 6.83 9.65 -1.45
CA ARG A 135 6.86 9.75 0.01
C ARG A 135 5.94 8.71 0.63
N ASN A 136 6.42 8.09 1.70
CA ASN A 136 5.63 7.22 2.58
C ASN A 136 5.65 7.81 3.98
N THR A 137 4.58 7.57 4.74
CA THR A 137 4.43 8.03 6.12
C THR A 137 4.30 6.83 7.02
N ALA A 138 5.07 6.82 8.12
CA ALA A 138 4.91 5.81 9.17
C ALA A 138 3.80 6.27 10.12
N TYR A 139 3.05 5.33 10.67
CA TYR A 139 1.99 5.63 11.63
C TYR A 139 2.15 4.82 12.90
N LYS A 140 1.90 5.46 14.04
CA LYS A 140 1.76 4.78 15.32
C LYS A 140 0.28 4.55 15.57
N ILE A 141 -0.08 3.31 15.89
CA ILE A 141 -1.44 2.94 16.32
C ILE A 141 -1.36 2.57 17.80
N TRP A 142 -2.23 3.12 18.62
CA TRP A 142 -2.34 2.73 20.03
C TRP A 142 -3.80 2.56 20.42
N TRP A 143 -4.02 1.66 21.35
CA TRP A 143 -5.30 1.50 22.03
C TRP A 143 -5.32 2.51 23.19
N ALA A 144 -6.43 3.24 23.35
CA ALA A 144 -6.70 3.89 24.62
C ALA A 144 -7.25 2.80 25.55
N GLY A 145 -6.60 2.66 26.71
CA GLY A 145 -6.94 1.65 27.73
C GLY A 145 -8.02 2.11 28.67
#